data_AF-A0A957FI26-F1
#
_entry.id   AF-A0A957FI26-F1
#
_cell.length_a   1.000
_cell.length_b   1.000
_cell.length_c   1.000
_cell.angle_alpha   90.00
_cell.angle_beta   90.00
_cell.angle_gamma   90.00
#
_symmetry.space_group_name_H-M   'P 1'
#
loop_
_entity.id
_entity.type
_entity.pdbx_description
1 polymer ?
#
loop_
_entity_poly.entity_id
_entity_poly.type
_entity_poly.pdbx_seq_one_letter_code
_entity_poly.pdbx_strand_id
1 'polypeptide(L)'
;DEGLAMISELLFYERYYPDLLDWWWQFRVTRWEPGGPVDATIYDYSTSESFVHNMYGQAAYFMADLRDWMGDAAFRQFLQTYYRQYRDGFATGADFFAAAQAETAVDLTPLIAQYFQQE
;
A
#
# COMPACT_ATOMS: atom_id res chain seq x y z
N ASP A 1 4.08 2.36 6.39
CA ASP A 1 5.16 1.34 6.41
C ASP A 1 4.64 -0.03 6.02
N GLU A 2 3.57 -0.53 6.64
CA GLU A 2 3.06 -1.88 6.40
C GLU A 2 2.60 -2.14 4.96
N GLY A 3 2.05 -1.13 4.27
CA GLY A 3 1.77 -1.25 2.84
C GLY A 3 3.02 -1.56 1.99
N LEU A 4 4.18 -0.97 2.32
CA LEU A 4 5.46 -1.24 1.65
C LEU A 4 5.96 -2.67 1.93
N ALA A 5 5.74 -3.17 3.15
CA ALA A 5 6.07 -4.55 3.49
C ALA A 5 5.16 -5.54 2.74
N MET A 6 3.85 -5.31 2.76
CA MET A 6 2.86 -6.16 2.10
C MET A 6 3.06 -6.22 0.58
N ILE A 7 3.33 -5.09 -0.09
CA ILE A 7 3.63 -5.12 -1.53
C ILE A 7 4.96 -5.82 -1.84
N SER A 8 5.95 -5.71 -0.96
CA SER A 8 7.24 -6.41 -1.14
C SER A 8 7.05 -7.92 -1.05
N GLU A 9 6.19 -8.39 -0.14
CA GLU A 9 5.79 -9.79 -0.07
C GLU A 9 5.04 -10.25 -1.33
N LEU A 10 4.05 -9.47 -1.80
CA LEU A 10 3.33 -9.76 -3.04
C LEU A 10 4.31 -9.95 -4.22
N LEU A 11 5.22 -9.00 -4.41
CA LEU A 11 6.24 -9.03 -5.47
C LEU A 11 7.18 -10.23 -5.33
N PHE A 12 7.48 -10.67 -4.11
CA PHE A 12 8.27 -11.87 -3.86
C PHE A 12 7.52 -13.14 -4.31
N TYR A 13 6.25 -13.28 -3.93
CA TYR A 13 5.43 -14.43 -4.34
C TYR A 13 5.21 -14.45 -5.85
N GLU A 14 4.88 -13.31 -6.48
CA GLU A 14 4.78 -13.19 -7.94
C GLU A 14 6.05 -13.69 -8.65
N ARG A 15 7.22 -13.37 -8.10
CA ARG A 15 8.50 -13.68 -8.73
C ARG A 15 8.92 -15.14 -8.54
N TYR A 16 8.74 -15.69 -7.35
CA TYR A 16 9.38 -16.94 -6.94
C TYR A 16 8.39 -18.08 -6.69
N TYR A 17 7.15 -17.78 -6.32
CA TYR A 17 6.13 -18.76 -5.96
C TYR A 17 4.75 -18.36 -6.50
N PRO A 18 4.59 -18.18 -7.82
CA PRO A 18 3.34 -17.69 -8.41
C PRO A 18 2.14 -18.61 -8.11
N ASP A 19 2.37 -19.92 -7.96
CA ASP A 19 1.32 -20.90 -7.60
C ASP A 19 0.75 -20.67 -6.18
N LEU A 20 1.45 -19.93 -5.32
CA LEU A 20 1.02 -19.61 -3.96
C LEU A 20 0.46 -18.18 -3.84
N LEU A 21 0.44 -17.41 -4.92
CA LEU A 21 0.08 -15.99 -4.89
C LEU A 21 -1.36 -15.78 -4.40
N ASP A 22 -2.31 -16.52 -4.96
CA ASP A 22 -3.73 -16.44 -4.59
C ASP A 22 -3.94 -16.82 -3.12
N TRP A 23 -3.28 -17.89 -2.67
CA TRP A 23 -3.34 -18.31 -1.28
C TRP A 23 -2.75 -17.24 -0.34
N TRP A 24 -1.60 -16.66 -0.71
CA TRP A 24 -0.96 -15.61 0.09
C TRP A 24 -1.88 -14.38 0.19
N TRP A 25 -2.46 -13.93 -0.93
CA TRP A 25 -3.40 -12.81 -0.96
C TRP A 25 -4.62 -13.07 -0.07
N GLN A 26 -5.21 -14.26 -0.19
CA GLN A 26 -6.34 -14.65 0.64
C GLN A 26 -5.98 -14.67 2.12
N PHE A 27 -4.85 -15.28 2.48
CA PHE A 27 -4.44 -15.45 3.87
C PHE A 27 -4.02 -14.13 4.53
N ARG A 28 -3.29 -13.27 3.81
CA ARG A 28 -2.70 -12.04 4.35
C ARG A 28 -3.57 -10.81 4.19
N VAL A 29 -4.39 -10.74 3.14
CA VAL A 29 -5.16 -9.54 2.80
C VAL A 29 -6.66 -9.77 3.01
N THR A 30 -7.26 -10.75 2.33
CA THR A 30 -8.73 -10.82 2.25
C THR A 30 -9.38 -11.55 3.42
N ARG A 31 -8.63 -12.37 4.18
CA ARG A 31 -9.14 -13.26 5.25
C ARG A 31 -10.05 -12.57 6.27
N TRP A 32 -9.76 -11.31 6.58
CA TRP A 32 -10.46 -10.55 7.62
C TRP A 32 -11.43 -9.51 7.05
N GLU A 33 -11.67 -9.53 5.74
CA GLU A 33 -12.55 -8.59 5.03
C GLU A 33 -12.26 -7.13 5.45
N PRO A 34 -11.01 -6.66 5.28
CA PRO A 34 -10.56 -5.41 5.85
C PRO A 34 -11.34 -4.23 5.26
N GLY A 35 -11.69 -3.26 6.09
CA GLY A 35 -12.50 -2.10 5.75
C GLY A 35 -12.07 -0.84 6.49
N GLY A 36 -12.60 0.30 6.03
CA GLY A 36 -12.21 1.61 6.53
C GLY A 36 -10.97 2.17 5.83
N PRO A 37 -10.46 3.31 6.29
CA PRO A 37 -9.37 4.00 5.63
C PRO A 37 -8.01 3.52 6.13
N VAL A 38 -6.98 3.74 5.33
CA VAL A 38 -5.58 3.39 5.62
C VAL A 38 -4.99 4.28 6.71
N ASP A 39 -5.44 5.53 6.82
CA ASP A 39 -5.02 6.50 7.84
C ASP A 39 -5.87 6.48 9.11
N ALA A 40 -6.70 5.44 9.30
CA ALA A 40 -7.37 5.22 10.57
C ALA A 40 -6.33 5.12 11.71
N THR A 41 -6.70 5.66 12.87
CA THR A 41 -5.91 5.62 14.08
C THR A 41 -6.25 4.39 14.93
N ILE A 42 -5.39 4.08 15.89
CA ILE A 42 -5.68 3.04 16.89
C ILE A 42 -6.95 3.31 17.72
N TYR A 43 -7.44 4.55 17.73
CA TYR A 43 -8.63 4.94 18.48
C TYR A 43 -9.93 4.72 17.70
N ASP A 44 -9.84 4.50 16.38
CA ASP A 44 -10.99 4.25 15.52
C ASP A 44 -11.49 2.80 15.60
N TYR A 45 -10.76 1.94 16.31
CA TYR A 45 -11.07 0.53 16.47
C TYR A 45 -11.18 0.13 17.94
N SER A 46 -12.07 -0.84 18.21
CA SER A 46 -12.34 -1.32 19.56
C SER A 46 -11.23 -2.21 20.13
N THR A 47 -10.38 -2.79 19.27
CA THR A 47 -9.27 -3.67 19.66
C THR A 47 -8.06 -3.46 18.77
N SER A 48 -6.87 -3.72 19.30
CA SER A 48 -5.63 -3.69 18.50
C SER A 48 -5.64 -4.72 17.36
N GLU A 49 -6.27 -5.88 17.56
CA GLU A 49 -6.41 -6.90 16.52
C GLU A 49 -7.25 -6.40 15.34
N SER A 50 -8.39 -5.76 15.61
CA SER A 50 -9.23 -5.19 14.56
C SER A 50 -8.54 -4.03 13.84
N PHE A 51 -7.81 -3.19 14.55
CA PHE A 51 -6.96 -2.17 13.92
C PHE A 51 -5.96 -2.78 12.95
N VAL A 52 -5.16 -3.76 13.40
CA VAL A 52 -4.11 -4.39 12.57
C VAL A 52 -4.72 -5.06 11.35
N HIS A 53 -5.75 -5.89 11.52
CA HIS A 53 -6.36 -6.60 10.40
C HIS A 53 -6.92 -5.66 9.34
N ASN A 54 -7.61 -4.60 9.75
CA ASN A 54 -8.19 -3.64 8.80
C ASN A 54 -7.13 -2.77 8.14
N MET A 55 -6.28 -2.12 8.93
CA MET A 55 -5.29 -1.18 8.41
C MET A 55 -4.27 -1.87 7.49
N TYR A 56 -3.78 -3.06 7.84
CA TYR A 56 -2.78 -3.77 7.03
C TYR A 56 -3.40 -4.31 5.74
N GLY A 57 -4.63 -4.83 5.82
CA GLY A 57 -5.37 -5.31 4.65
C GLY A 57 -5.71 -4.16 3.68
N GLN A 58 -6.19 -3.03 4.20
CA GLN A 58 -6.46 -1.83 3.39
C GLN A 58 -5.17 -1.24 2.79
N ALA A 59 -4.07 -1.22 3.53
CA ALA A 59 -2.77 -0.78 3.00
C ALA A 59 -2.28 -1.69 1.85
N ALA A 60 -2.54 -3.00 1.93
CA ALA A 60 -2.19 -3.93 0.84
C ALA A 60 -3.05 -3.71 -0.40
N TYR A 61 -4.37 -3.52 -0.24
CA TYR A 61 -5.26 -3.15 -1.34
C TYR A 61 -4.84 -1.85 -2.01
N PHE A 62 -4.60 -0.80 -1.21
CA PHE A 62 -4.14 0.49 -1.72
C PHE A 62 -2.85 0.36 -2.55
N MET A 63 -1.85 -0.38 -2.06
CA MET A 63 -0.58 -0.54 -2.75
C MET A 63 -0.70 -1.36 -4.05
N ALA A 64 -1.58 -2.36 -4.07
CA ALA A 64 -1.88 -3.13 -5.28
C ALA A 64 -2.58 -2.25 -6.33
N ASP A 65 -3.64 -1.52 -5.94
CA ASP A 65 -4.34 -0.60 -6.83
C ASP A 65 -3.43 0.54 -7.31
N LEU A 66 -2.56 1.07 -6.45
CA LEU A 66 -1.57 2.08 -6.82
C LEU A 66 -0.64 1.56 -7.92
N ARG A 67 -0.16 0.32 -7.78
CA ARG A 67 0.65 -0.32 -8.82
C ARG A 67 -0.14 -0.50 -10.11
N ASP A 68 -1.40 -0.92 -10.05
CA ASP A 68 -2.25 -1.12 -11.22
C ASP A 68 -2.51 0.20 -11.96
N TRP A 69 -2.76 1.29 -11.23
CA TRP A 69 -3.00 2.62 -11.79
C TRP A 69 -1.73 3.23 -12.39
N MET A 70 -0.59 3.11 -11.71
CA MET A 70 0.68 3.63 -12.20
C MET A 70 1.22 2.80 -13.37
N GLY A 71 0.91 1.50 -13.37
CA GLY A 71 1.60 0.51 -14.17
C GLY A 71 2.94 0.13 -13.57
N ASP A 72 3.30 -1.12 -13.83
CA ASP A 72 4.48 -1.82 -13.32
C ASP A 72 5.81 -1.05 -13.39
N ALA A 73 6.07 -0.37 -14.52
CA ALA A 73 7.34 0.33 -14.73
C ALA A 73 7.44 1.60 -13.88
N ALA A 74 6.38 2.42 -13.89
CA ALA A 74 6.31 3.64 -13.09
C ALA A 74 6.31 3.31 -11.59
N PHE A 75 5.57 2.28 -11.18
CA PHE A 75 5.53 1.84 -9.79
C PHE A 75 6.91 1.39 -9.28
N ARG A 76 7.66 0.60 -10.07
CA ARG A 76 9.03 0.23 -9.72
C ARG A 76 9.96 1.43 -9.64
N GLN A 77 9.84 2.37 -10.58
CA GLN A 77 10.64 3.58 -10.56
C GLN A 77 10.35 4.43 -9.32
N PHE A 78 9.08 4.60 -8.98
CA PHE A 78 8.62 5.23 -7.74
C PHE A 78 9.26 4.63 -6.49
N LEU A 79 9.19 3.31 -6.30
CA LEU A 79 9.79 2.68 -5.12
C LEU A 79 11.31 2.95 -5.03
N GLN A 80 12.01 2.94 -6.16
CA GLN A 80 13.45 3.24 -6.20
C GLN A 80 13.75 4.70 -5.90
N THR A 81 13.00 5.63 -6.48
CA THR A 81 13.13 7.08 -6.24
C THR A 81 12.85 7.40 -4.78
N TYR A 82 11.72 6.92 -4.25
CA TYR A 82 11.33 7.10 -2.86
C TYR A 82 12.40 6.56 -1.90
N TYR A 83 12.88 5.34 -2.09
CA TYR A 83 13.98 4.80 -1.28
C TYR A 83 15.24 5.68 -1.34
N ARG A 84 15.71 6.05 -2.54
CA ARG A 84 16.94 6.84 -2.69
C ARG A 84 16.84 8.22 -2.03
N GLN A 85 15.66 8.83 -2.07
CA GLN A 85 15.43 10.16 -1.52
C GLN A 85 15.39 10.17 0.02
N TYR A 86 14.87 9.10 0.65
CA TYR A 86 14.60 9.07 2.09
C TYR A 86 15.39 8.02 2.89
N ARG A 87 16.32 7.27 2.26
CA ARG A 87 17.09 6.14 2.85
C ARG A 87 17.83 6.39 4.18
N ASP A 88 18.09 7.64 4.53
CA ASP A 88 18.81 8.02 5.75
C ASP A 88 18.03 9.06 6.59
N GLY A 89 16.71 9.16 6.35
CA GLY A 89 15.83 10.13 7.00
C GLY A 89 14.42 9.58 7.26
N PHE A 90 13.49 10.51 7.42
CA PHE A 90 12.06 10.21 7.60
C PHE A 90 11.28 10.74 6.40
N ALA A 91 10.18 10.06 6.06
CA ALA A 91 9.24 10.47 5.04
C ALA A 91 7.83 10.51 5.63
N THR A 92 7.04 11.47 5.20
CA THR A 92 5.62 11.61 5.53
C THR A 92 4.73 10.96 4.48
N GLY A 93 3.42 10.91 4.71
CA GLY A 93 2.46 10.52 3.67
C GLY A 93 2.49 11.47 2.47
N ALA A 94 2.63 12.78 2.69
CA ALA A 94 2.74 13.77 1.62
C ALA A 94 3.98 13.53 0.75
N ASP A 95 5.11 13.20 1.37
CA ASP A 95 6.34 12.80 0.66
C ASP A 95 6.12 11.56 -0.23
N PHE A 96 5.42 10.55 0.30
CA PHE A 96 5.08 9.33 -0.43
C PHE A 96 4.24 9.63 -1.67
N PHE A 97 3.13 10.38 -1.51
CA PHE A 97 2.24 10.69 -2.63
C PHE A 97 2.90 11.59 -3.67
N ALA A 98 3.71 12.57 -3.23
CA ALA A 98 4.48 13.40 -4.14
C ALA A 98 5.48 12.57 -4.97
N ALA A 99 6.19 11.63 -4.34
CA ALA A 99 7.11 10.74 -5.03
C ALA A 99 6.38 9.80 -6.01
N ALA A 100 5.20 9.28 -5.66
CA ALA A 100 4.42 8.44 -6.56
C ALA A 100 3.90 9.23 -7.78
N GLN A 101 3.31 10.40 -7.54
CA GLN A 101 2.77 11.25 -8.61
C GLN A 101 3.86 11.77 -9.56
N ALA A 102 5.09 11.96 -9.08
CA ALA A 102 6.21 12.38 -9.92
C ALA A 102 6.59 11.36 -11.01
N GLU A 103 6.23 10.09 -10.84
CA GLU A 103 6.63 8.98 -11.73
C GLU A 103 5.50 8.52 -12.66
N THR A 104 4.31 9.14 -12.57
CA THR A 104 3.16 8.82 -13.44
C THR A 104 2.40 10.08 -13.87
N ALA A 105 1.83 10.03 -15.07
CA ALA A 105 0.90 11.06 -15.55
C ALA A 105 -0.56 10.79 -15.14
N VAL A 106 -0.85 9.62 -14.56
CA VAL A 106 -2.18 9.27 -14.04
C VAL A 106 -2.48 10.12 -12.81
N ASP A 107 -3.66 10.72 -12.76
CA ASP A 107 -4.14 11.43 -11.58
C ASP A 107 -4.47 10.42 -10.47
N LEU A 108 -3.65 10.43 -9.40
CA LEU A 108 -3.82 9.52 -8.26
C LEU A 108 -4.83 10.04 -7.23
N THR A 109 -5.33 11.27 -7.37
CA THR A 109 -6.27 11.88 -6.41
C THR A 109 -7.51 11.03 -6.13
N PRO A 110 -8.17 10.43 -7.15
CA PRO A 110 -9.35 9.60 -6.90
C PRO A 110 -9.01 8.31 -6.13
N LEU A 111 -7.86 7.72 -6.41
CA LEU A 111 -7.38 6.53 -5.68
C LEU A 111 -7.08 6.87 -4.22
N ILE A 112 -6.40 7.99 -3.97
CA ILE A 112 -6.11 8.44 -2.60
C ILE A 112 -7.43 8.70 -1.85
N ALA A 113 -8.40 9.35 -2.49
CA ALA A 113 -9.72 9.60 -1.89
C ALA A 113 -10.50 8.33 -1.53
N GLN A 114 -10.25 7.21 -2.22
CA GLN A 114 -10.89 5.93 -1.94
C GLN A 114 -10.36 5.30 -0.65
N TYR A 115 -9.07 5.48 -0.36
CA TYR A 115 -8.37 4.76 0.71
C TYR A 115 -8.06 5.60 1.95
N PHE A 116 -8.06 6.92 1.85
CA PHE A 116 -7.65 7.83 2.94
C PHE A 116 -8.78 8.79 3.29
N GLN A 117 -8.92 9.10 4.58
CA GLN A 117 -9.81 10.18 5.04
C GLN A 117 -9.13 11.50 4.71
N GLN A 118 -9.55 12.16 3.63
CA GLN A 118 -9.08 13.51 3.33
C GLN A 118 -9.43 14.44 4.50
N GLU A 119 -8.41 14.95 5.21
CA GLU A 119 -8.56 16.06 6.16
C GLU A 119 -8.70 17.41 5.45
#